data_AF-A0AAW4PHD3-F1
#
_entry.id   AF-A0AAW4PHD3-F1
#
_cell.length_a   1.000
_cell.length_b   1.000
_cell.length_c   1.000
_cell.angle_alpha   90.00
_cell.angle_beta   90.00
_cell.angle_gamma   90.00
#
_symmetry.space_group_name_H-M   'P 1'
#
loop_
_entity.id
_entity.type
_entity.pdbx_description
1 polymer ?
#
loop_
_entity_poly.entity_id
_entity_poly.type
_entity_poly.pdbx_seq_one_letter_code
_entity_poly.pdbx_strand_id
1 'polypeptide(L)' 'MPYGDLVAQRVHRFESMDDLDESNVTIEEREEYESHIERGHVVYAGVDYEAILDRA' A
#
# COMPACT_ATOMS: atom_id res chain seq x y z
N MET A 1 -0.61 6.53 -10.13
CA MET A 1 0.28 7.71 -10.35
C MET A 1 0.33 8.09 -11.86
N PRO A 2 0.58 9.35 -12.33
CA PRO A 2 1.37 10.43 -11.73
C PRO A 2 0.63 11.39 -10.77
N TYR A 3 -0.70 11.38 -10.73
CA TYR A 3 -1.43 11.69 -9.49
C TYR A 3 -2.62 10.74 -9.27
N GLY A 4 -2.98 9.94 -10.29
CA GLY A 4 -4.04 8.94 -10.21
C GLY A 4 -5.32 9.50 -9.59
N ASP A 5 -6.04 8.66 -8.86
CA ASP A 5 -7.08 9.10 -7.95
C ASP A 5 -6.49 9.18 -6.53
N LEU A 6 -6.21 10.40 -6.06
CA LEU A 6 -5.64 10.64 -4.73
C LEU A 6 -6.60 10.24 -3.60
N VAL A 7 -7.91 10.28 -3.85
CA VAL A 7 -8.90 9.83 -2.87
C VAL A 7 -8.85 8.30 -2.75
N ALA A 8 -8.70 7.59 -3.87
CA ALA A 8 -8.51 6.15 -3.87
C ALA A 8 -7.16 5.72 -3.28
N GLN A 9 -6.14 6.58 -3.35
CA GLN A 9 -4.80 6.37 -2.78
C GLN A 9 -4.65 6.99 -1.37
N ARG A 10 -5.76 7.29 -0.69
CA ARG A 10 -5.74 7.95 0.62
C ARG A 10 -5.01 7.11 1.67
N VAL A 11 -5.41 5.85 1.83
CA VAL A 11 -4.79 4.85 2.72
C VAL A 11 -4.95 3.47 2.11
N HIS A 12 -3.85 2.73 1.99
CA HIS A 12 -3.79 1.31 1.67
C HIS A 12 -3.09 0.57 2.80
N ARG A 13 -3.52 -0.68 3.03
CA ARG A 13 -2.94 -1.60 4.02
C ARG A 13 -2.74 -2.95 3.34
N PHE A 14 -1.52 -3.47 3.39
CA PHE A 14 -1.16 -4.77 2.85
C PHE A 14 -0.56 -5.63 3.96
N GLU A 15 -1.14 -6.79 4.21
CA GLU A 15 -0.69 -7.78 5.20
C GLU A 15 -0.26 -9.10 4.52
N SER A 16 -0.75 -9.36 3.31
CA SER A 16 -0.54 -10.58 2.55
C SER A 16 -0.27 -10.29 1.07
N MET A 17 0.27 -11.29 0.36
CA MET A 17 0.44 -11.19 -1.10
C MET A 17 -0.89 -11.08 -1.83
N ASP A 18 -1.95 -11.68 -1.29
CA ASP A 18 -3.31 -11.58 -1.83
C ASP A 18 -3.78 -10.10 -1.84
N ASP A 19 -3.42 -9.32 -0.80
CA ASP A 19 -3.74 -7.89 -0.76
C ASP A 19 -3.05 -7.12 -1.90
N LEU A 20 -1.81 -7.50 -2.26
CA LEU A 20 -1.09 -6.90 -3.39
C LEU A 20 -1.65 -7.34 -4.74
N ASP A 21 -2.10 -8.58 -4.87
CA ASP A 21 -2.72 -9.14 -6.07
C ASP A 21 -4.09 -8.51 -6.37
N GLU A 22 -4.86 -8.22 -5.33
CA GLU A 22 -6.16 -7.53 -5.45
C GLU A 22 -6.02 -6.00 -5.63
N SER A 23 -4.83 -5.46 -5.35
CA SER A 23 -4.56 -4.03 -5.47
C SER A 23 -4.12 -3.61 -6.87
N ASN A 24 -4.42 -2.36 -7.22
CA ASN A 24 -4.00 -1.77 -8.49
C ASN A 24 -2.70 -0.95 -8.33
N VAL A 25 -1.70 -1.54 -7.66
CA VAL A 25 -0.37 -0.94 -7.48
C VAL A 25 0.46 -1.04 -8.75
N THR A 26 1.41 -0.13 -8.92
CA THR A 26 2.38 -0.24 -10.01
C THR A 26 3.38 -1.37 -9.75
N ILE A 27 4.19 -1.70 -10.77
CA ILE A 27 5.23 -2.72 -10.65
C ILE A 27 6.27 -2.28 -9.60
N GLU A 28 6.66 -1.00 -9.60
CA GLU A 28 7.61 -0.44 -8.64
C GLU A 28 7.09 -0.49 -7.20
N GLU A 29 5.81 -0.14 -6.99
CA GLU A 29 5.16 -0.21 -5.68
C GLU A 29 5.09 -1.66 -5.17
N ARG A 30 4.73 -2.61 -6.05
CA ARG A 30 4.72 -4.04 -5.71
C ARG A 30 6.11 -4.53 -5.30
N GLU A 31 7.16 -4.22 -6.09
CA GLU A 31 8.53 -4.61 -5.77
C GLU A 31 8.99 -4.08 -4.40
N GLU A 32 8.53 -2.88 -4.02
CA GLU A 32 8.80 -2.31 -2.70
C GLU A 32 8.07 -3.08 -1.59
N TYR A 33 6.78 -3.35 -1.76
CA TYR A 33 5.93 -3.92 -0.70
C TYR A 33 6.11 -5.43 -0.50
N GLU A 34 6.29 -6.21 -1.57
CA GLU A 34 6.41 -7.67 -1.51
C GLU A 34 7.46 -8.11 -0.49
N SER A 35 8.64 -7.49 -0.54
CA SER A 35 9.74 -7.86 0.34
C SER A 35 9.44 -7.59 1.83
N HIS A 36 8.56 -6.63 2.16
CA HIS A 36 8.16 -6.34 3.53
C HIS A 36 7.11 -7.34 4.01
N ILE A 37 6.14 -7.66 3.14
CA ILE A 37 5.08 -8.63 3.42
C ILE A 37 5.66 -10.04 3.61
N GLU A 38 6.62 -10.46 2.76
CA GLU A 38 7.34 -11.74 2.91
C GLU A 38 8.05 -11.87 4.27
N ARG A 39 8.47 -10.74 4.85
CA ARG A 39 9.11 -10.68 6.17
C ARG A 39 8.09 -10.61 7.32
N GLY A 40 6.79 -10.65 7.01
CA GLY A 40 5.70 -10.59 7.98
C GLY A 40 5.40 -9.17 8.47
N HIS A 41 5.82 -8.13 7.75
CA HIS A 41 5.45 -6.75 8.06
C HIS A 41 4.13 -6.37 7.39
N VAL A 42 3.30 -5.61 8.11
CA VAL A 42 2.15 -4.94 7.52
C VAL A 42 2.63 -3.62 6.93
N VAL A 43 2.34 -3.40 5.65
CA VAL A 43 2.67 -2.16 4.95
C VAL A 43 1.46 -1.24 4.94
N TYR A 44 1.67 0.00 5.36
CA TYR A 44 0.70 1.08 5.17
C TYR A 44 1.28 2.10 4.18
N ALA A 45 0.52 2.40 3.14
CA ALA A 45 0.90 3.34 2.09
C ALA A 45 -0.25 4.28 1.76
N GLY A 46 0.04 5.43 1.15
CA GLY A 46 -0.98 6.39 0.75
C GLY A 46 -0.55 7.84 0.92
N VAL A 47 -1.39 8.75 0.45
CA VAL A 47 -1.08 10.19 0.41
C VAL A 47 -1.52 10.95 1.67
N ASP A 48 -2.42 10.37 2.48
CA ASP A 48 -2.92 10.96 3.74
C ASP A 48 -2.23 10.32 4.94
N TYR A 49 -1.11 10.92 5.36
CA TYR A 49 -0.30 10.43 6.47
C TYR A 49 -1.04 10.40 7.81
N GLU A 50 -1.94 11.35 8.06
CA GLU A 50 -2.73 11.36 9.30
C GLU A 50 -3.65 10.14 9.33
N ALA A 51 -4.36 9.88 8.23
CA ALA A 51 -5.24 8.71 8.13
C ALA A 51 -4.46 7.38 8.14
N ILE A 52 -3.21 7.34 7.65
CA ILE A 52 -2.32 6.18 7.78
C ILE A 52 -2.00 5.93 9.25
N LEU A 53 -1.58 6.97 9.99
CA LEU A 53 -1.19 6.86 11.40
C LEU A 53 -2.37 6.46 12.29
N ASP A 54 -3.60 6.88 11.97
CA ASP A 54 -4.81 6.46 12.67
C ASP A 54 -5.16 4.97 12.46
N ARG A 55 -4.61 4.33 11.41
CA ARG A 55 -4.92 2.94 11.01
C ARG A 55 -3.80 1.95 11.33
N ALA A 56 -2.59 2.44 11.61
CA ALA A 56 -1.39 1.66 11.94
C ALA A 56 -1.42 1.19 13.40
#